data_AF-A0A522RPD6-F1
#
_entry.id   AF-A0A522RPD6-F1
#
_cell.length_a   1.000
_cell.length_b   1.000
_cell.length_c   1.000
_cell.angle_alpha   90.00
_cell.angle_beta   90.00
_cell.angle_gamma   90.00
#
_symmetry.space_group_name_H-M   'P 1'
#
loop_
_entity.id
_entity.type
_entity.pdbx_description
1 polymer ?
#
loop_
_entity_poly.entity_id
_entity_poly.type
_entity_poly.pdbx_seq_one_letter_code
_entity_poly.pdbx_strand_id
1 'polypeptide(L)'
;MPHPLVKHWKREGADVYIGRPSAFGNPFKIGRDGDREQVIAKFRAWLHVNPYLMRLARRELAGKTLGCWCAPHACHGDVLAEIANSDAPLPPEPIMVYGSNEAGINGAGAARFASRWCGVENGHAEGISGACYAIPTKDARIRTLPLTAIEGGIARFLAYAAARPGDHFQVTRIGCGLAGYHDDEIMPFFARKTRNVHLPWTWECRLDPARPPRVIVAGSREFDPDRVTSNLAGVFDQFEIDPHGRKAIVVSGGAKGPDTAGEDWAVENRVDMRRYPADWTRYKKAAGPIRNQFMAWSASHLIAYWDGHSPGTKNMIETASNDGLVVEVIS
;
A
#
# COMPACT_ATOMS: atom_id res chain seq x y z
N MET A 1 -16.24 2.25 25.72
CA MET A 1 -17.15 1.15 26.10
C MET A 1 -17.15 0.11 24.99
N PRO A 2 -17.31 -1.19 25.28
CA PRO A 2 -17.41 -2.22 24.25
C PRO A 2 -18.54 -1.92 23.27
N HIS A 3 -18.30 -2.09 21.97
CA HIS A 3 -19.27 -1.80 20.92
C HIS A 3 -20.26 -2.97 20.78
N PRO A 4 -21.58 -2.73 20.65
CA PRO A 4 -22.59 -3.80 20.65
C PRO A 4 -22.46 -4.81 19.49
N LEU A 5 -21.81 -4.41 18.40
CA LEU A 5 -21.52 -5.30 17.27
C LEU A 5 -20.33 -6.25 17.51
N VAL A 6 -19.54 -6.05 18.57
CA VAL A 6 -18.34 -6.86 18.85
C VAL A 6 -18.72 -8.01 19.77
N LYS A 7 -18.57 -9.24 19.25
CA LYS A 7 -19.04 -10.47 19.88
C LYS A 7 -17.90 -11.45 20.13
N HIS A 8 -18.07 -12.30 21.13
CA HIS A 8 -17.11 -13.37 21.38
C HIS A 8 -17.23 -14.45 20.30
N TRP A 9 -16.16 -14.61 19.50
CA TRP A 9 -16.15 -15.46 18.30
C TRP A 9 -16.75 -16.86 18.51
N LYS A 10 -16.34 -17.58 19.57
CA LYS A 10 -16.81 -18.95 19.84
C LYS A 10 -18.13 -19.03 20.60
N ARG A 11 -18.47 -18.02 21.41
CA ARG A 11 -19.59 -18.12 22.37
C ARG A 11 -20.88 -17.57 21.79
N GLU A 12 -20.77 -16.53 20.98
CA GLU A 12 -21.92 -15.79 20.44
C GLU A 12 -22.04 -15.94 18.92
N GLY A 13 -20.95 -16.28 18.23
CA GLY A 13 -20.87 -16.21 16.78
C GLY A 13 -20.81 -14.76 16.27
N ALA A 14 -20.31 -14.59 15.05
CA ALA A 14 -20.25 -13.29 14.39
C ALA A 14 -20.18 -13.47 12.87
N ASP A 15 -20.52 -12.41 12.12
CA ASP A 15 -20.48 -12.43 10.66
C ASP A 15 -19.04 -12.46 10.12
N VAL A 16 -18.11 -11.78 10.81
CA VAL A 16 -16.71 -11.66 10.37
C VAL A 16 -15.76 -11.90 11.54
N TYR A 17 -14.81 -12.81 11.36
CA TYR A 17 -13.69 -12.99 12.30
C TYR A 17 -12.63 -11.91 12.08
N ILE A 18 -12.28 -11.18 13.14
CA ILE A 18 -11.33 -10.05 13.12
C ILE A 18 -10.05 -10.32 13.95
N GLY A 19 -9.79 -11.57 14.34
CA GLY A 19 -8.59 -11.93 15.11
C GLY A 19 -7.30 -11.86 14.28
N ARG A 20 -6.15 -12.10 14.92
CA ARG A 20 -4.80 -11.98 14.30
C ARG A 20 -4.62 -12.65 12.93
N PRO A 21 -5.14 -13.86 12.67
CA PRO A 21 -5.03 -14.48 11.34
C PRO A 21 -5.78 -13.74 10.22
N SER A 22 -6.57 -12.72 10.54
CA SER A 22 -7.33 -11.92 9.56
C SER A 22 -6.60 -10.61 9.23
N ALA A 23 -7.01 -10.00 8.11
CA ALA A 23 -6.56 -8.66 7.71
C ALA A 23 -6.75 -7.58 8.81
N PHE A 24 -7.75 -7.75 9.67
CA PHE A 24 -8.16 -6.81 10.70
C PHE A 24 -7.60 -7.12 12.09
N GLY A 25 -6.70 -8.10 12.19
CA GLY A 25 -6.08 -8.50 13.44
C GLY A 25 -5.26 -7.36 14.07
N ASN A 26 -5.36 -7.21 15.39
CA ASN A 26 -4.46 -6.34 16.14
C ASN A 26 -3.04 -6.95 16.19
N PRO A 27 -1.99 -6.27 15.66
CA PRO A 27 -0.63 -6.77 15.74
C PRO A 27 -0.04 -6.68 17.15
N PHE A 28 -0.57 -5.81 18.02
CA PHE A 28 -0.11 -5.64 19.40
C PHE A 28 -0.66 -6.75 20.32
N LYS A 29 0.17 -7.28 21.22
CA LYS A 29 -0.08 -8.40 22.14
C LYS A 29 -0.17 -7.90 23.57
N ILE A 30 -1.25 -8.24 24.28
CA ILE A 30 -1.36 -7.98 25.73
C ILE A 30 -0.21 -8.69 26.45
N GLY A 31 0.37 -8.05 27.46
CA GLY A 31 1.56 -8.53 28.16
C GLY A 31 2.83 -8.01 27.51
N ARG A 32 3.14 -8.45 26.29
CA ARG A 32 4.35 -8.02 25.54
C ARG A 32 4.34 -6.51 25.25
N ASP A 33 3.22 -6.02 24.73
CA ASP A 33 3.11 -4.65 24.20
C ASP A 33 2.31 -3.73 25.13
N GLY A 34 2.00 -4.17 26.34
CA GLY A 34 1.24 -3.42 27.34
C GLY A 34 -0.02 -4.12 27.82
N ASP A 35 -0.78 -3.43 28.65
CA ASP A 35 -2.11 -3.88 29.08
C ASP A 35 -3.16 -3.75 27.97
N ARG A 36 -4.40 -4.16 28.26
CA ARG A 36 -5.52 -4.13 27.32
C ARG A 36 -5.78 -2.73 26.75
N GLU A 37 -5.76 -1.71 27.59
CA GLU A 37 -6.04 -0.34 27.18
C GLU A 37 -4.93 0.18 26.27
N GLN A 38 -3.68 -0.06 26.67
CA GLN A 38 -2.50 0.33 25.92
C GLN A 38 -2.44 -0.33 24.53
N VAL A 39 -2.71 -1.63 24.41
CA VAL A 39 -2.68 -2.30 23.09
C VAL A 39 -3.83 -1.87 22.18
N ILE A 40 -4.99 -1.48 22.73
CA ILE A 40 -6.10 -0.91 21.97
C ILE A 40 -5.75 0.50 21.50
N ALA A 41 -5.13 1.32 22.36
CA ALA A 41 -4.64 2.64 22.00
C ALA A 41 -3.57 2.58 20.90
N LYS A 42 -2.60 1.67 21.01
CA LYS A 42 -1.60 1.39 19.97
C LYS A 42 -2.25 0.96 18.65
N PHE A 43 -3.23 0.06 18.71
CA PHE A 43 -3.98 -0.36 17.53
C PHE A 43 -4.71 0.81 16.86
N ARG A 44 -5.38 1.66 17.65
CA ARG A 44 -6.06 2.85 17.13
C ARG A 44 -5.07 3.78 16.44
N ALA A 45 -3.95 4.12 17.09
CA ALA A 45 -2.92 4.99 16.51
C ALA A 45 -2.35 4.40 15.21
N TRP A 46 -2.02 3.11 15.22
CA TRP A 46 -1.53 2.39 14.05
C TRP A 46 -2.55 2.37 12.90
N LEU A 47 -3.84 2.20 13.19
CA LEU A 47 -4.87 2.17 12.16
C LEU A 47 -5.02 3.52 11.44
N HIS A 48 -4.81 4.65 12.12
CA HIS A 48 -4.87 5.99 11.52
C HIS A 48 -3.75 6.25 10.50
N VAL A 49 -2.59 5.60 10.68
CA VAL A 49 -1.53 5.62 9.67
C VAL A 49 -1.74 4.53 8.60
N ASN A 50 -2.88 3.83 8.58
CA ASN A 50 -3.19 2.80 7.59
C ASN A 50 -4.51 3.11 6.85
N PRO A 51 -4.56 4.19 6.05
CA PRO A 51 -5.80 4.61 5.38
C PRO A 51 -6.37 3.54 4.44
N TYR A 52 -5.51 2.73 3.81
CA TYR A 52 -5.95 1.58 3.00
C TYR A 52 -6.74 0.57 3.84
N LEU A 53 -6.24 0.20 5.03
CA LEU A 53 -6.91 -0.72 5.96
C LEU A 53 -8.19 -0.11 6.53
N MET A 54 -8.21 1.20 6.83
CA MET A 54 -9.42 1.89 7.29
C MET A 54 -10.54 1.84 6.25
N ARG A 55 -10.23 2.10 4.96
CA ARG A 55 -11.20 2.01 3.86
C ARG A 55 -11.71 0.58 3.68
N LEU A 56 -10.82 -0.41 3.77
CA LEU A 56 -11.21 -1.81 3.72
C LEU A 56 -12.12 -2.17 4.90
N ALA A 57 -11.80 -1.74 6.12
CA ALA A 57 -12.63 -1.97 7.29
C ALA A 57 -14.04 -1.37 7.09
N ARG A 58 -14.15 -0.14 6.60
CA ARG A 58 -15.44 0.49 6.31
C ARG A 58 -16.26 -0.28 5.29
N ARG A 59 -15.65 -0.72 4.19
CA ARG A 59 -16.38 -1.45 3.15
C ARG A 59 -16.79 -2.86 3.60
N GLU A 60 -15.92 -3.56 4.32
CA GLU A 60 -16.13 -4.98 4.63
C GLU A 60 -16.87 -5.23 5.93
N LEU A 61 -16.84 -4.29 6.88
CA LEU A 61 -17.32 -4.50 8.25
C LEU A 61 -18.57 -3.68 8.61
N ALA A 62 -18.97 -2.71 7.78
CA ALA A 62 -20.15 -1.89 8.03
C ALA A 62 -21.41 -2.77 8.21
N GLY A 63 -22.16 -2.51 9.28
CA GLY A 63 -23.38 -3.24 9.65
C GLY A 63 -23.19 -4.68 10.12
N LYS A 64 -21.96 -5.20 10.16
CA LYS A 64 -21.67 -6.60 10.52
C LYS A 64 -21.30 -6.75 11.99
N THR A 65 -21.61 -7.92 12.55
CA THR A 65 -21.07 -8.34 13.85
C THR A 65 -19.64 -8.83 13.71
N LEU A 66 -18.75 -8.39 14.62
CA LEU A 66 -17.31 -8.62 14.58
C LEU A 66 -16.89 -9.61 15.67
N GLY A 67 -16.32 -10.74 15.24
CA GLY A 67 -15.91 -11.82 16.12
C GLY A 67 -14.48 -11.67 16.62
N CYS A 68 -14.31 -11.53 17.94
CA CYS A 68 -12.99 -11.57 18.59
C CYS A 68 -13.02 -12.42 19.86
N TRP A 69 -11.88 -13.03 20.23
CA TRP A 69 -11.73 -13.77 21.48
C TRP A 69 -11.70 -12.89 22.74
N CYS A 70 -11.47 -11.57 22.59
CA CYS A 70 -11.41 -10.64 23.72
C CYS A 70 -12.78 -10.21 24.26
N ALA A 71 -13.82 -10.25 23.41
CA ALA A 71 -15.16 -9.83 23.79
C ALA A 71 -15.70 -10.70 24.94
N PRO A 72 -16.47 -10.14 25.89
CA PRO A 72 -17.08 -8.80 25.87
C PRO A 72 -16.22 -7.67 26.47
N HIS A 73 -14.98 -7.95 26.88
CA HIS A 73 -14.09 -6.89 27.34
C HIS A 73 -13.68 -5.98 26.17
N ALA A 74 -13.24 -4.76 26.51
CA ALA A 74 -12.71 -3.82 25.52
C ALA A 74 -11.70 -4.51 24.58
N CYS A 75 -11.86 -4.24 23.28
CA CYS A 75 -11.25 -5.00 22.21
C CYS A 75 -10.85 -4.07 21.05
N HIS A 76 -9.90 -4.49 20.22
CA HIS A 76 -9.58 -3.80 18.97
C HIS A 76 -10.77 -3.78 17.99
N GLY A 77 -11.69 -4.74 18.13
CA GLY A 77 -12.94 -4.79 17.41
C GLY A 77 -13.82 -3.56 17.65
N ASP A 78 -13.73 -2.93 18.82
CA ASP A 78 -14.48 -1.71 19.11
C ASP A 78 -14.03 -0.57 18.20
N VAL A 79 -12.71 -0.43 18.01
CA VAL A 79 -12.11 0.57 17.11
C VAL A 79 -12.53 0.33 15.65
N LEU A 80 -12.52 -0.93 15.20
CA LEU A 80 -12.95 -1.30 13.86
C LEU A 80 -14.44 -1.03 13.64
N ALA A 81 -15.28 -1.40 14.61
CA ALA A 81 -16.72 -1.17 14.54
C ALA A 81 -17.06 0.33 14.50
N GLU A 82 -16.37 1.16 15.29
CA GLU A 82 -16.49 2.62 15.23
C GLU A 82 -16.16 3.17 13.84
N ILE A 83 -15.02 2.79 13.26
CA ILE A 83 -14.60 3.27 11.93
C ILE A 83 -15.56 2.80 10.83
N ALA A 84 -16.01 1.56 10.94
CA ALA A 84 -16.83 0.93 9.92
C ALA A 84 -18.26 1.47 9.89
N ASN A 85 -18.79 1.90 11.03
CA ASN A 85 -20.16 2.38 11.16
C ASN A 85 -20.25 3.90 11.40
N SER A 86 -19.15 4.64 11.19
CA SER A 86 -19.12 6.10 11.30
C SER A 86 -19.20 6.78 9.94
N ASP A 87 -20.00 7.86 9.87
CA ASP A 87 -20.07 8.78 8.73
C ASP A 87 -18.87 9.74 8.65
N ALA A 88 -17.95 9.71 9.61
CA ALA A 88 -16.76 10.55 9.59
C ALA A 88 -15.94 10.28 8.31
N PRO A 89 -15.46 11.30 7.60
CA PRO A 89 -14.70 11.10 6.37
C PRO A 89 -13.40 10.33 6.65
N LEU A 90 -13.09 9.36 5.78
CA LEU A 90 -11.76 8.73 5.74
C LEU A 90 -10.88 9.43 4.71
N PRO A 91 -9.54 9.36 4.84
CA PRO A 91 -8.65 9.72 3.75
C PRO A 91 -9.07 8.99 2.46
N PRO A 92 -9.38 9.73 1.38
CA PRO A 92 -9.97 9.15 0.18
C PRO A 92 -9.00 8.16 -0.48
N GLU A 93 -9.55 7.26 -1.30
CA GLU A 93 -8.73 6.44 -2.18
C GLU A 93 -8.03 7.37 -3.19
N PRO A 94 -6.69 7.30 -3.33
CA PRO A 94 -5.98 8.22 -4.20
C PRO A 94 -6.31 7.96 -5.67
N ILE A 95 -6.41 9.03 -6.44
CA ILE A 95 -6.54 9.02 -7.89
C ILE A 95 -5.22 8.54 -8.48
N MET A 96 -5.24 7.47 -9.25
CA MET A 96 -4.03 6.90 -9.86
C MET A 96 -3.59 7.75 -11.05
N VAL A 97 -2.34 8.19 -11.06
CA VAL A 97 -1.74 8.96 -12.16
C VAL A 97 -0.83 8.06 -12.97
N TYR A 98 -1.10 7.95 -14.27
CA TYR A 98 -0.44 6.96 -15.13
C TYR A 98 -0.07 7.51 -16.50
N GLY A 99 0.94 6.87 -17.12
CA GLY A 99 1.35 7.17 -18.48
C GLY A 99 0.40 6.56 -19.51
N SER A 100 -0.15 7.38 -20.39
CA SER A 100 -1.03 6.99 -21.50
C SER A 100 -0.36 7.26 -22.86
N ASN A 101 -1.13 7.10 -23.94
CA ASN A 101 -0.80 7.61 -25.28
C ASN A 101 -1.91 8.53 -25.78
N GLU A 102 -1.61 9.36 -26.78
CA GLU A 102 -2.55 10.32 -27.36
C GLU A 102 -3.80 9.68 -28.00
N ALA A 103 -3.78 8.37 -28.28
CA ALA A 103 -4.96 7.63 -28.77
C ALA A 103 -5.77 6.97 -27.64
N GLY A 104 -5.36 7.10 -26.37
CA GLY A 104 -6.03 6.49 -25.22
C GLY A 104 -6.02 4.97 -25.19
N ILE A 105 -5.03 4.33 -25.84
CA ILE A 105 -4.92 2.86 -25.91
C ILE A 105 -4.28 2.30 -24.62
N ASN A 106 -5.08 1.65 -23.79
CA ASN A 106 -4.69 1.21 -22.44
C ASN A 106 -4.39 -0.31 -22.36
N GLY A 107 -3.43 -0.78 -23.17
CA GLY A 107 -3.19 -2.22 -23.40
C GLY A 107 -2.12 -2.90 -22.53
N ALA A 108 -1.19 -2.15 -21.93
CA ALA A 108 -0.08 -2.71 -21.14
C ALA A 108 0.30 -1.83 -19.93
N GLY A 109 1.10 -2.40 -19.01
CA GLY A 109 1.63 -1.69 -17.83
C GLY A 109 0.55 -1.01 -16.97
N ALA A 110 0.89 0.15 -16.41
CA ALA A 110 -0.01 0.97 -15.60
C ALA A 110 -1.30 1.37 -16.34
N ALA A 111 -1.24 1.59 -17.66
CA ALA A 111 -2.41 1.90 -18.46
C ALA A 111 -3.42 0.75 -18.49
N ARG A 112 -2.95 -0.50 -18.64
CA ARG A 112 -3.81 -1.69 -18.54
C ARG A 112 -4.42 -1.87 -17.16
N PHE A 113 -3.67 -1.51 -16.11
CA PHE A 113 -4.21 -1.53 -14.76
C PHE A 113 -5.36 -0.52 -14.62
N ALA A 114 -5.15 0.70 -15.10
CA ALA A 114 -6.15 1.78 -15.07
C ALA A 114 -7.44 1.39 -15.81
N SER A 115 -7.34 0.84 -17.03
CA SER A 115 -8.53 0.42 -17.79
C SER A 115 -9.30 -0.73 -17.14
N ARG A 116 -8.59 -1.66 -16.48
CA ARG A 116 -9.22 -2.83 -15.84
C ARG A 116 -9.89 -2.52 -14.51
N TRP A 117 -9.29 -1.62 -13.71
CA TRP A 117 -9.64 -1.51 -12.28
C TRP A 117 -10.07 -0.12 -11.83
N CYS A 118 -9.82 0.91 -12.63
CA CYS A 118 -10.08 2.30 -12.27
C CYS A 118 -11.19 2.95 -13.10
N GLY A 119 -11.77 2.24 -14.08
CA GLY A 119 -12.93 2.71 -14.84
C GLY A 119 -12.61 3.83 -15.84
N VAL A 120 -11.41 3.82 -16.42
CA VAL A 120 -11.01 4.78 -17.47
C VAL A 120 -11.79 4.53 -18.76
N GLU A 121 -12.27 5.60 -19.38
CA GLU A 121 -12.99 5.57 -20.66
C GLU A 121 -12.07 5.22 -21.84
N ASN A 122 -12.61 4.50 -22.83
CA ASN A 122 -11.87 4.16 -24.04
C ASN A 122 -11.52 5.42 -24.84
N GLY A 123 -10.28 5.54 -25.31
CA GLY A 123 -9.83 6.72 -26.04
C GLY A 123 -9.44 7.91 -25.15
N HIS A 124 -9.51 7.77 -23.82
CA HIS A 124 -9.09 8.81 -22.90
C HIS A 124 -7.56 8.94 -22.84
N ALA A 125 -7.04 10.00 -23.46
CA ALA A 125 -5.61 10.23 -23.60
C ALA A 125 -4.98 10.98 -22.41
N GLU A 126 -5.66 12.02 -21.92
CA GLU A 126 -5.12 12.94 -20.91
C GLU A 126 -6.20 13.43 -19.94
N GLY A 127 -5.83 13.67 -18.68
CA GLY A 127 -6.70 14.27 -17.68
C GLY A 127 -7.48 13.25 -16.86
N ILE A 128 -8.49 13.71 -16.13
CA ILE A 128 -9.28 12.86 -15.23
C ILE A 128 -10.24 11.94 -16.01
N SER A 129 -10.28 10.65 -15.66
CA SER A 129 -11.29 9.69 -16.10
C SER A 129 -11.38 8.54 -15.11
N GLY A 130 -12.59 8.22 -14.65
CA GLY A 130 -12.80 7.27 -13.55
C GLY A 130 -12.01 7.68 -12.30
N ALA A 131 -11.31 6.72 -11.69
CA ALA A 131 -10.42 6.92 -10.56
C ALA A 131 -8.95 7.21 -10.97
N CYS A 132 -8.73 7.78 -12.16
CA CYS A 132 -7.41 8.01 -12.72
C CYS A 132 -7.21 9.42 -13.31
N TYR A 133 -5.95 9.83 -13.38
CA TYR A 133 -5.49 10.94 -14.20
C TYR A 133 -4.45 10.44 -15.22
N ALA A 134 -4.70 10.63 -16.51
CA ALA A 134 -3.80 10.20 -17.58
C ALA A 134 -2.81 11.31 -17.99
N ILE A 135 -1.55 10.94 -18.23
CA ILE A 135 -0.52 11.83 -18.81
C ILE A 135 0.03 11.16 -20.08
N PRO A 136 -0.11 11.75 -21.28
CA PRO A 136 0.47 11.19 -22.49
C PRO A 136 2.00 11.09 -22.38
N THR A 137 2.52 9.88 -22.64
CA THR A 137 3.96 9.60 -22.72
C THR A 137 4.37 9.07 -24.09
N LYS A 138 3.37 8.81 -24.93
CA LYS A 138 3.50 8.32 -26.30
C LYS A 138 2.48 8.99 -27.20
N ASP A 139 2.82 9.11 -28.47
CA ASP A 139 1.92 9.65 -29.48
C ASP A 139 0.82 8.65 -29.87
N ALA A 140 -0.09 9.06 -30.75
CA ALA A 140 -1.19 8.22 -31.23
C ALA A 140 -0.73 6.94 -31.98
N ARG A 141 0.54 6.89 -32.40
CA ARG A 141 1.19 5.74 -33.05
C ARG A 141 2.08 4.94 -32.08
N ILE A 142 1.95 5.18 -30.76
CA ILE A 142 2.68 4.48 -29.69
C ILE A 142 4.20 4.75 -29.73
N ARG A 143 4.64 5.83 -30.37
CA ARG A 143 6.03 6.30 -30.33
C ARG A 143 6.23 7.18 -29.10
N THR A 144 7.35 7.02 -28.41
CA THR A 144 7.68 7.83 -27.21
C THR A 144 7.69 9.31 -27.55
N LEU A 145 6.97 10.11 -26.75
CA LEU A 145 6.97 11.57 -26.86
C LEU A 145 8.29 12.14 -26.32
N PRO A 146 8.79 13.26 -26.87
CA PRO A 146 9.97 13.93 -26.32
C PRO A 146 9.73 14.39 -24.88
N LEU A 147 10.79 14.45 -24.07
CA LEU A 147 10.73 14.86 -22.67
C LEU A 147 10.00 16.20 -22.46
N THR A 148 10.17 17.17 -23.36
CA THR A 148 9.49 18.47 -23.30
C THR A 148 7.96 18.37 -23.38
N ALA A 149 7.44 17.42 -24.17
CA ALA A 149 6.00 17.19 -24.25
C ALA A 149 5.47 16.51 -22.97
N ILE A 150 6.23 15.56 -22.42
CA ILE A 150 5.90 14.88 -21.17
C ILE A 150 5.95 15.85 -19.98
N GLU A 151 6.97 16.69 -19.90
CA GLU A 151 7.10 17.78 -18.92
C GLU A 151 5.87 18.69 -18.97
N GLY A 152 5.42 19.08 -20.17
CA GLY A 152 4.19 19.86 -20.34
C GLY A 152 2.94 19.15 -19.77
N GLY A 153 2.81 17.84 -19.97
CA GLY A 153 1.73 17.04 -19.39
C GLY A 153 1.80 16.94 -17.86
N ILE A 154 3.02 16.76 -17.31
CA ILE A 154 3.25 16.77 -15.86
C ILE A 154 2.92 18.14 -15.26
N ALA A 155 3.31 19.24 -15.91
CA ALA A 155 2.99 20.59 -15.45
C ALA A 155 1.48 20.83 -15.38
N ARG A 156 0.71 20.37 -16.39
CA ARG A 156 -0.76 20.43 -16.36
C ARG A 156 -1.36 19.60 -15.23
N PHE A 157 -0.85 18.39 -15.02
CA PHE A 157 -1.24 17.54 -13.89
C PHE A 157 -0.97 18.22 -12.53
N LEU A 158 0.22 18.78 -12.33
CA LEU A 158 0.58 19.44 -11.08
C LEU A 158 -0.30 20.66 -10.81
N ALA A 159 -0.62 21.44 -11.85
CA ALA A 159 -1.59 22.54 -11.74
C ALA A 159 -3.00 22.02 -11.35
N TYR A 160 -3.45 20.91 -11.95
CA TYR A 160 -4.72 20.26 -11.62
C TYR A 160 -4.76 19.81 -10.16
N ALA A 161 -3.70 19.17 -9.66
CA ALA A 161 -3.59 18.68 -8.29
C ALA A 161 -3.50 19.82 -7.27
N ALA A 162 -2.78 20.90 -7.60
CA ALA A 162 -2.66 22.08 -6.74
C ALA A 162 -4.01 22.79 -6.55
N ALA A 163 -4.86 22.81 -7.59
CA ALA A 163 -6.22 23.36 -7.50
C ALA A 163 -7.18 22.49 -6.65
N ARG A 164 -6.77 21.29 -6.24
CA ARG A 164 -7.60 20.29 -5.53
C ARG A 164 -6.88 19.70 -4.32
N PRO A 165 -6.60 20.49 -3.28
CA PRO A 165 -5.82 20.02 -2.13
C PRO A 165 -6.50 18.92 -1.30
N GLY A 166 -7.82 18.70 -1.47
CA GLY A 166 -8.57 17.61 -0.84
C GLY A 166 -8.49 16.27 -1.57
N ASP A 167 -8.14 16.28 -2.86
CA ASP A 167 -7.91 15.06 -3.64
C ASP A 167 -6.48 14.60 -3.46
N HIS A 168 -6.27 13.29 -3.36
CA HIS A 168 -4.95 12.70 -3.28
C HIS A 168 -4.63 11.95 -4.57
N PHE A 169 -3.38 12.04 -5.03
CA PHE A 169 -2.93 11.45 -6.28
C PHE A 169 -1.77 10.48 -6.03
N GLN A 170 -1.89 9.25 -6.51
CA GLN A 170 -0.80 8.26 -6.48
C GLN A 170 -0.19 8.17 -7.88
N VAL A 171 1.00 8.72 -8.04
CA VAL A 171 1.74 8.72 -9.30
C VAL A 171 2.46 7.38 -9.44
N THR A 172 2.39 6.80 -10.64
CA THR A 172 3.18 5.63 -11.03
C THR A 172 4.53 6.05 -11.63
N ARG A 173 5.39 5.12 -12.03
CA ARG A 173 6.62 5.45 -12.79
C ARG A 173 6.30 5.88 -14.23
N ILE A 174 5.67 7.06 -14.37
CA ILE A 174 5.24 7.64 -15.64
C ILE A 174 6.44 7.78 -16.57
N GLY A 175 6.32 7.30 -17.81
CA GLY A 175 7.40 7.36 -18.80
C GLY A 175 8.47 6.27 -18.67
N CYS A 176 8.65 5.68 -17.48
CA CYS A 176 9.79 4.79 -17.22
C CYS A 176 9.54 3.31 -17.47
N GLY A 177 8.31 2.94 -17.81
CA GLY A 177 7.97 1.60 -18.30
C GLY A 177 8.09 1.53 -19.82
N LEU A 178 6.96 1.57 -20.52
CA LEU A 178 6.88 1.33 -21.96
C LEU A 178 7.44 2.48 -22.82
N ALA A 179 7.54 3.71 -22.27
CA ALA A 179 8.11 4.84 -23.00
C ALA A 179 9.65 4.80 -23.00
N GLY A 180 10.25 4.13 -22.02
CA GLY A 180 11.68 3.80 -22.01
C GLY A 180 12.58 4.87 -21.40
N TYR A 181 12.03 5.89 -20.75
CA TYR A 181 12.85 6.90 -20.05
C TYR A 181 13.37 6.38 -18.71
N HIS A 182 14.52 6.88 -18.27
CA HIS A 182 15.02 6.62 -16.93
C HIS A 182 14.26 7.47 -15.90
N ASP A 183 14.23 7.01 -14.65
CA ASP A 183 13.61 7.76 -13.54
C ASP A 183 14.21 9.16 -13.42
N ASP A 184 15.52 9.29 -13.64
CA ASP A 184 16.32 10.52 -13.53
C ASP A 184 15.94 11.57 -14.58
N GLU A 185 15.32 11.15 -15.67
CA GLU A 185 14.86 12.03 -16.75
C GLU A 185 13.45 12.56 -16.47
N ILE A 186 12.61 11.81 -15.73
CA ILE A 186 11.20 12.17 -15.49
C ILE A 186 10.98 12.74 -14.08
N MET A 187 11.56 12.10 -13.06
CA MET A 187 11.39 12.46 -11.65
C MET A 187 11.62 13.95 -11.37
N PRO A 188 12.64 14.63 -11.94
CA PRO A 188 12.85 16.06 -11.68
C PRO A 188 11.66 16.96 -12.02
N PHE A 189 10.81 16.57 -12.98
CA PHE A 189 9.60 17.34 -13.32
C PHE A 189 8.57 17.37 -12.19
N PHE A 190 8.67 16.48 -11.21
CA PHE A 190 7.80 16.44 -10.02
C PHE A 190 8.41 17.15 -8.80
N ALA A 191 9.58 17.78 -8.90
CA ALA A 191 10.27 18.38 -7.75
C ALA A 191 9.45 19.45 -7.00
N ARG A 192 8.50 20.11 -7.68
CA ARG A 192 7.62 21.15 -7.11
C ARG A 192 6.21 20.64 -6.78
N LYS A 193 6.02 19.34 -6.63
CA LYS A 193 4.70 18.75 -6.33
C LYS A 193 4.10 19.30 -5.03
N THR A 194 2.78 19.32 -4.97
CA THR A 194 2.04 19.62 -3.74
C THR A 194 1.96 18.39 -2.84
N ARG A 195 1.67 18.59 -1.54
CA ARG A 195 1.57 17.53 -0.52
C ARG A 195 0.55 16.42 -0.81
N ASN A 196 -0.41 16.68 -1.68
CA ASN A 196 -1.44 15.72 -2.09
C ASN A 196 -1.03 14.87 -3.30
N VAL A 197 0.16 15.09 -3.87
CA VAL A 197 0.77 14.25 -4.90
C VAL A 197 1.80 13.33 -4.26
N HIS A 198 1.52 12.03 -4.30
CA HIS A 198 2.37 10.97 -3.78
C HIS A 198 3.07 10.29 -4.95
N LEU A 199 4.41 10.38 -5.00
CA LEU A 199 5.21 9.73 -6.03
C LEU A 199 5.44 8.25 -5.68
N PRO A 200 5.95 7.42 -6.62
CA PRO A 200 6.55 6.15 -6.24
C PRO A 200 7.55 6.38 -5.11
N TRP A 201 7.52 5.56 -4.05
CA TRP A 201 8.33 5.85 -2.86
C TRP A 201 9.84 5.83 -3.14
N THR A 202 10.27 5.10 -4.17
CA THR A 202 11.63 5.20 -4.74
C THR A 202 11.99 6.63 -5.16
N TRP A 203 11.07 7.36 -5.79
CA TRP A 203 11.26 8.76 -6.18
C TRP A 203 11.18 9.71 -4.98
N GLU A 204 10.27 9.46 -4.04
CA GLU A 204 10.19 10.25 -2.80
C GLU A 204 11.53 10.22 -2.04
N CYS A 205 12.13 9.03 -1.83
CA CYS A 205 13.43 8.90 -1.16
C CYS A 205 14.57 9.57 -1.93
N ARG A 206 14.52 9.61 -3.25
CA ARG A 206 15.57 10.24 -4.08
C ARG A 206 15.47 11.77 -4.10
N LEU A 207 14.25 12.31 -4.08
CA LEU A 207 14.02 13.75 -4.00
C LEU A 207 14.24 14.30 -2.58
N ASP A 208 14.03 13.48 -1.57
CA ASP A 208 14.19 13.83 -0.16
C ASP A 208 14.88 12.67 0.58
N PRO A 209 16.23 12.67 0.62
CA PRO A 209 17.00 11.62 1.28
C PRO A 209 16.73 11.48 2.78
N ALA A 210 16.09 12.47 3.42
CA ALA A 210 15.66 12.35 4.81
C ALA A 210 14.44 11.44 4.99
N ARG A 211 13.81 10.96 3.90
CA ARG A 211 12.69 10.02 3.98
C ARG A 211 13.19 8.61 4.24
N PRO A 212 12.70 7.95 5.30
CA PRO A 212 13.11 6.58 5.58
C PRO A 212 12.63 5.66 4.46
N PRO A 213 13.45 4.67 4.07
CA PRO A 213 13.04 3.63 3.15
C PRO A 213 11.82 2.88 3.68
N ARG A 214 11.01 2.39 2.75
CA ARG A 214 9.88 1.51 3.04
C ARG A 214 10.19 0.14 2.45
N VAL A 215 10.20 -0.86 3.31
CA VAL A 215 10.68 -2.21 3.00
C VAL A 215 9.48 -3.15 3.02
N ILE A 216 9.15 -3.70 1.86
CA ILE A 216 8.16 -4.77 1.78
C ILE A 216 8.80 -6.04 2.34
N VAL A 217 8.12 -6.67 3.31
CA VAL A 217 8.47 -8.00 3.80
C VAL A 217 7.36 -8.94 3.35
N ALA A 218 7.67 -9.83 2.41
CA ALA A 218 6.69 -10.72 1.82
C ALA A 218 7.30 -12.08 1.48
N GLY A 219 6.46 -13.10 1.35
CA GLY A 219 6.98 -14.39 0.88
C GLY A 219 6.04 -15.59 0.96
N SER A 220 6.62 -16.75 0.75
CA SER A 220 5.93 -18.04 0.79
C SER A 220 5.41 -18.34 2.19
N ARG A 221 4.19 -18.86 2.30
CA ARG A 221 3.46 -18.97 3.58
C ARG A 221 4.08 -19.93 4.60
N GLU A 222 4.84 -20.90 4.12
CA GLU A 222 5.46 -21.95 4.94
C GLU A 222 6.94 -21.69 5.21
N PHE A 223 7.42 -20.47 4.96
CA PHE A 223 8.77 -20.06 5.31
C PHE A 223 8.92 -19.91 6.83
N ASP A 224 10.09 -20.29 7.36
CA ASP A 224 10.39 -20.23 8.79
C ASP A 224 10.36 -18.77 9.31
N PRO A 225 9.45 -18.44 10.24
CA PRO A 225 9.37 -17.09 10.82
C PRO A 225 10.65 -16.64 11.53
N ASP A 226 11.39 -17.53 12.18
CA ASP A 226 12.58 -17.16 12.95
C ASP A 226 13.72 -16.74 12.02
N ARG A 227 13.80 -17.37 10.84
CA ARG A 227 14.72 -16.96 9.77
C ARG A 227 14.37 -15.59 9.23
N VAL A 228 13.08 -15.27 9.11
CA VAL A 228 12.63 -13.93 8.69
C VAL A 228 13.06 -12.88 9.70
N THR A 229 12.69 -13.04 10.98
CA THR A 229 12.99 -12.04 12.02
C THR A 229 14.49 -11.83 12.23
N SER A 230 15.30 -12.89 12.16
CA SER A 230 16.75 -12.82 12.32
C SER A 230 17.43 -12.06 11.18
N ASN A 231 16.96 -12.24 9.95
CA ASN A 231 17.51 -11.54 8.78
C ASN A 231 17.14 -10.04 8.77
N LEU A 232 15.92 -9.69 9.20
CA LEU A 232 15.46 -8.30 9.18
C LEU A 232 16.32 -7.35 10.02
N ALA A 233 16.88 -7.80 11.15
CA ALA A 233 17.77 -6.98 11.96
C ALA A 233 18.99 -6.50 11.17
N GLY A 234 19.69 -7.43 10.50
CA GLY A 234 20.88 -7.11 9.70
C GLY A 234 20.59 -6.25 8.48
N VAL A 235 19.40 -6.37 7.87
CA VAL A 235 19.00 -5.51 6.74
C VAL A 235 18.66 -4.11 7.24
N PHE A 236 17.87 -3.99 8.31
CA PHE A 236 17.44 -2.68 8.81
C PHE A 236 18.59 -1.88 9.44
N ASP A 237 19.63 -2.55 9.93
CA ASP A 237 20.83 -1.89 10.46
C ASP A 237 21.69 -1.21 9.39
N GLN A 238 21.48 -1.52 8.11
CA GLN A 238 22.18 -0.87 6.99
C GLN A 238 21.58 0.49 6.63
N PHE A 239 20.35 0.79 7.06
CA PHE A 239 19.70 2.05 6.74
C PHE A 239 20.08 3.16 7.71
N GLU A 240 20.25 4.37 7.17
CA GLU A 240 20.49 5.57 7.95
C GLU A 240 19.26 5.94 8.79
N ILE A 241 19.51 6.55 9.94
CA ILE A 241 18.47 7.03 10.85
C ILE A 241 18.00 8.40 10.36
N ASP A 242 16.70 8.55 10.12
CA ASP A 242 16.08 9.82 9.75
C ASP A 242 16.03 10.83 10.93
N PRO A 243 15.70 12.11 10.69
CA PRO A 243 15.65 13.13 11.75
C PRO A 243 14.67 12.84 12.91
N HIS A 244 13.78 11.86 12.76
CA HIS A 244 12.84 11.42 13.78
C HIS A 244 13.27 10.11 14.46
N GLY A 245 14.49 9.64 14.21
CA GLY A 245 15.01 8.41 14.82
C GLY A 245 14.58 7.13 14.11
N ARG A 246 14.02 7.18 12.89
CA ARG A 246 13.53 6.01 12.16
C ARG A 246 14.55 5.55 11.12
N LYS A 247 14.87 4.26 11.11
CA LYS A 247 15.72 3.65 10.06
C LYS A 247 14.94 3.32 8.79
N ALA A 248 13.77 2.72 8.95
CA ALA A 248 12.92 2.28 7.86
C ALA A 248 11.49 2.03 8.35
N ILE A 249 10.58 1.76 7.42
CA ILE A 249 9.19 1.41 7.70
C ILE A 249 8.89 0.07 7.04
N VAL A 250 8.28 -0.87 7.78
CA VAL A 250 7.83 -2.16 7.21
C VAL A 250 6.55 -1.96 6.40
N VAL A 251 6.46 -2.60 5.24
CA VAL A 251 5.26 -2.71 4.43
C VAL A 251 4.87 -4.19 4.33
N SER A 252 3.64 -4.52 4.72
CA SER A 252 3.16 -5.91 4.77
C SER A 252 1.82 -6.07 4.07
N GLY A 253 1.57 -7.26 3.52
CA GLY A 253 0.26 -7.68 3.05
C GLY A 253 -0.68 -8.19 4.13
N GLY A 254 -0.17 -8.46 5.33
CA GLY A 254 -0.89 -9.17 6.38
C GLY A 254 -1.24 -10.63 6.02
N ALA A 255 -0.45 -11.28 5.17
CA ALA A 255 -0.61 -12.70 4.87
C ALA A 255 0.11 -13.58 5.91
N LYS A 256 -0.28 -14.86 6.05
CA LYS A 256 0.47 -15.83 6.86
C LYS A 256 1.89 -16.01 6.28
N GLY A 257 2.87 -16.17 7.16
CA GLY A 257 4.26 -16.42 6.80
C GLY A 257 5.10 -15.13 6.97
N PRO A 258 6.02 -14.84 6.04
CA PRO A 258 6.94 -13.69 6.12
C PRO A 258 6.25 -12.34 6.36
N ASP A 259 5.09 -12.09 5.75
CA ASP A 259 4.30 -10.88 5.99
C ASP A 259 3.93 -10.71 7.49
N THR A 260 3.52 -11.79 8.16
CA THR A 260 3.17 -11.77 9.61
C THR A 260 4.44 -11.71 10.48
N ALA A 261 5.49 -12.45 10.11
CA ALA A 261 6.76 -12.43 10.85
C ALA A 261 7.41 -11.03 10.81
N GLY A 262 7.35 -10.35 9.67
CA GLY A 262 7.81 -8.97 9.53
C GLY A 262 6.99 -7.97 10.35
N GLU A 263 5.67 -8.16 10.45
CA GLU A 263 4.84 -7.34 11.35
C GLU A 263 5.16 -7.57 12.83
N ASP A 264 5.35 -8.83 13.25
CA ASP A 264 5.72 -9.17 14.62
C ASP A 264 7.10 -8.58 14.98
N TRP A 265 8.09 -8.71 14.09
CA TRP A 265 9.41 -8.10 14.24
C TRP A 265 9.33 -6.57 14.34
N ALA A 266 8.50 -5.93 13.51
CA ALA A 266 8.33 -4.49 13.53
C ALA A 266 7.78 -4.00 14.87
N VAL A 267 6.78 -4.70 15.43
CA VAL A 267 6.22 -4.35 16.75
C VAL A 267 7.26 -4.52 17.85
N GLU A 268 8.00 -5.63 17.86
CA GLU A 268 9.01 -5.93 18.89
C GLU A 268 10.16 -4.92 18.88
N ASN A 269 10.56 -4.46 17.69
CA ASN A 269 11.66 -3.51 17.51
C ASN A 269 11.19 -2.05 17.43
N ARG A 270 9.90 -1.77 17.68
CA ARG A 270 9.29 -0.43 17.60
C ARG A 270 9.51 0.26 16.26
N VAL A 271 9.50 -0.52 15.18
CA VAL A 271 9.57 -0.05 13.80
C VAL A 271 8.17 0.23 13.29
N ASP A 272 7.99 1.40 12.67
CA ASP A 272 6.73 1.78 12.04
C ASP A 272 6.36 0.78 10.93
N MET A 273 5.07 0.48 10.78
CA MET A 273 4.63 -0.42 9.71
C MET A 273 3.30 -0.02 9.06
N ARG A 274 3.16 -0.36 7.78
CA ARG A 274 1.97 -0.19 6.97
C ARG A 274 1.44 -1.54 6.49
N ARG A 275 0.13 -1.77 6.58
CA ARG A 275 -0.54 -3.00 6.12
C ARG A 275 -1.45 -2.71 4.94
N TYR A 276 -1.29 -3.50 3.88
CA TYR A 276 -2.10 -3.48 2.67
C TYR A 276 -2.77 -4.84 2.48
N PRO A 277 -3.95 -5.11 3.05
CA PRO A 277 -4.61 -6.39 2.85
C PRO A 277 -5.21 -6.52 1.44
N ALA A 278 -5.35 -7.76 0.97
CA ALA A 278 -6.04 -8.02 -0.29
C ALA A 278 -7.56 -7.82 -0.15
N ASP A 279 -8.14 -7.06 -1.07
CA ASP A 279 -9.58 -6.79 -1.16
C ASP A 279 -10.28 -7.85 -2.02
N TRP A 280 -10.50 -9.02 -1.41
CA TRP A 280 -11.09 -10.18 -2.07
C TRP A 280 -12.55 -9.96 -2.50
N THR A 281 -13.29 -9.11 -1.79
CA THR A 281 -14.69 -8.81 -2.10
C THR A 281 -14.80 -8.06 -3.42
N ARG A 282 -14.01 -7.00 -3.60
CA ARG A 282 -14.00 -6.16 -4.82
C ARG A 282 -13.33 -6.86 -6.00
N TYR A 283 -12.16 -7.48 -5.80
CA TYR A 283 -11.31 -7.91 -6.92
C TYR A 283 -11.20 -9.43 -7.12
N LYS A 284 -11.84 -10.23 -6.27
CA LYS A 284 -11.82 -11.70 -6.34
C LYS A 284 -10.38 -12.21 -6.48
N LYS A 285 -10.08 -13.06 -7.47
CA LYS A 285 -8.75 -13.65 -7.70
C LYS A 285 -7.65 -12.62 -8.02
N ALA A 286 -8.01 -11.40 -8.45
CA ALA A 286 -7.03 -10.34 -8.74
C ALA A 286 -6.62 -9.53 -7.50
N ALA A 287 -7.25 -9.75 -6.35
CA ALA A 287 -7.02 -8.97 -5.13
C ALA A 287 -5.55 -9.02 -4.65
N GLY A 288 -4.92 -10.20 -4.71
CA GLY A 288 -3.51 -10.36 -4.34
C GLY A 288 -2.55 -9.54 -5.21
N PRO A 289 -2.55 -9.73 -6.55
CA PRO A 289 -1.73 -8.93 -7.46
C PRO A 289 -2.00 -7.43 -7.40
N ILE A 290 -3.26 -7.01 -7.27
CA ILE A 290 -3.62 -5.59 -7.14
C ILE A 290 -3.03 -5.00 -5.85
N ARG A 291 -3.13 -5.72 -4.73
CA ARG A 291 -2.49 -5.33 -3.48
C ARG A 291 -0.98 -5.22 -3.62
N ASN A 292 -0.33 -6.18 -4.28
CA ASN A 292 1.11 -6.17 -4.53
C ASN A 292 1.54 -4.89 -5.27
N GLN A 293 0.75 -4.48 -6.26
CA GLN A 293 0.97 -3.24 -7.00
C GLN A 293 0.91 -1.99 -6.11
N PHE A 294 -0.08 -1.89 -5.22
CA PHE A 294 -0.18 -0.78 -4.27
C PHE A 294 0.99 -0.75 -3.27
N MET A 295 1.44 -1.92 -2.80
CA MET A 295 2.62 -2.00 -1.94
C MET A 295 3.87 -1.53 -2.68
N ALA A 296 4.07 -1.95 -3.94
CA ALA A 296 5.22 -1.55 -4.74
C ALA A 296 5.30 -0.03 -4.94
N TRP A 297 4.20 0.63 -5.32
CA TRP A 297 4.15 2.10 -5.41
C TRP A 297 4.48 2.80 -4.08
N SER A 298 4.15 2.14 -2.97
CA SER A 298 4.31 2.69 -1.63
C SER A 298 5.65 2.36 -0.98
N ALA A 299 6.56 1.65 -1.66
CA ALA A 299 7.81 1.14 -1.10
C ALA A 299 9.03 1.43 -1.98
N SER A 300 10.23 1.32 -1.38
CA SER A 300 11.51 1.46 -2.08
C SER A 300 12.29 0.15 -2.15
N HIS A 301 12.00 -0.79 -1.25
CA HIS A 301 12.71 -2.07 -1.14
C HIS A 301 11.70 -3.22 -1.01
N LEU A 302 12.12 -4.40 -1.45
CA LEU A 302 11.44 -5.68 -1.21
C LEU A 302 12.46 -6.70 -0.70
N ILE A 303 12.15 -7.33 0.43
CA ILE A 303 12.78 -8.57 0.89
C ILE A 303 11.75 -9.68 0.67
N ALA A 304 12.03 -10.56 -0.30
CA ALA A 304 11.14 -11.63 -0.72
C ALA A 304 11.68 -12.98 -0.26
N TYR A 305 11.00 -13.61 0.70
CA TYR A 305 11.31 -14.97 1.13
C TYR A 305 10.59 -15.98 0.23
N TRP A 306 11.31 -16.62 -0.69
CA TRP A 306 10.71 -17.37 -1.79
C TRP A 306 11.24 -18.79 -1.90
N ASP A 307 10.31 -19.75 -1.85
CA ASP A 307 10.56 -21.18 -2.08
C ASP A 307 10.84 -21.56 -3.55
N GLY A 308 10.89 -20.59 -4.47
CA GLY A 308 11.04 -20.81 -5.92
C GLY A 308 9.75 -21.19 -6.67
N HIS A 309 8.63 -21.39 -5.96
CA HIS A 309 7.39 -21.95 -6.54
C HIS A 309 6.16 -21.07 -6.31
N SER A 310 6.08 -20.32 -5.21
CA SER A 310 4.92 -19.50 -4.84
C SER A 310 4.57 -18.48 -5.94
N PRO A 311 3.40 -18.60 -6.61
CA PRO A 311 3.00 -17.66 -7.65
C PRO A 311 2.77 -16.24 -7.12
N GLY A 312 2.28 -16.14 -5.88
CA GLY A 312 2.03 -14.84 -5.23
C GLY A 312 3.34 -14.11 -4.91
N THR A 313 4.36 -14.83 -4.45
CA THR A 313 5.68 -14.27 -4.17
C THR A 313 6.39 -13.88 -5.46
N LYS A 314 6.34 -14.76 -6.49
CA LYS A 314 6.85 -14.44 -7.83
C LYS A 314 6.22 -13.17 -8.38
N ASN A 315 4.90 -13.02 -8.30
CA ASN A 315 4.22 -11.81 -8.73
C ASN A 315 4.68 -10.57 -7.96
N MET A 316 4.90 -10.67 -6.64
CA MET A 316 5.42 -9.55 -5.85
C MET A 316 6.84 -9.14 -6.30
N ILE A 317 7.73 -10.12 -6.51
CA ILE A 317 9.09 -9.88 -7.01
C ILE A 317 9.05 -9.16 -8.37
N GLU A 318 8.31 -9.70 -9.34
CA GLU A 318 8.17 -9.10 -10.67
C GLU A 318 7.59 -7.69 -10.60
N THR A 319 6.57 -7.47 -9.75
CA THR A 319 5.94 -6.16 -9.58
C THR A 319 6.91 -5.15 -8.98
N ALA A 320 7.66 -5.53 -7.95
CA ALA A 320 8.66 -4.67 -7.32
C ALA A 320 9.80 -4.31 -8.29
N SER A 321 10.33 -5.29 -9.03
CA SER A 321 11.38 -5.04 -10.03
C SER A 321 10.90 -4.12 -11.15
N ASN A 322 9.68 -4.33 -11.66
CA ASN A 322 9.10 -3.47 -12.68
C ASN A 322 8.89 -2.03 -12.18
N ASP A 323 8.61 -1.84 -10.89
CA ASP A 323 8.47 -0.53 -10.25
C ASP A 323 9.81 0.03 -9.70
N GLY A 324 10.94 -0.60 -10.04
CA GLY A 324 12.27 -0.06 -9.75
C GLY A 324 12.66 -0.13 -8.27
N LEU A 325 12.03 -1.01 -7.49
CA LEU A 325 12.43 -1.25 -6.10
C LEU A 325 13.76 -2.00 -6.07
N VAL A 326 14.52 -1.80 -4.99
CA VAL A 326 15.66 -2.66 -4.66
C VAL A 326 15.11 -3.99 -4.14
N VAL A 327 15.38 -5.08 -4.85
CA VAL A 327 14.81 -6.40 -4.53
C VAL A 327 15.90 -7.35 -4.05
N GLU A 328 15.70 -7.90 -2.86
CA GLU A 328 16.47 -9.01 -2.29
C GLU A 328 15.58 -10.25 -2.22
N VAL A 329 16.05 -11.38 -2.73
CA VAL A 329 15.33 -12.65 -2.69
C VAL A 329 16.09 -13.63 -1.79
N ILE A 330 15.38 -14.17 -0.80
CA ILE A 330 15.91 -15.12 0.17
C ILE A 330 15.22 -16.47 -0.07
N SER A 331 15.98 -17.46 -0.50
CA SER A 331 15.56 -18.85 -0.70
C SER A 331 15.81 -19.68 0.54
#